data_AF-A0A942CD20-F1
#
_entry.id   AF-A0A942CD20-F1
#
_cell.length_a   1.000
_cell.length_b   1.000
_cell.length_c   1.000
_cell.angle_alpha   90.00
_cell.angle_beta   90.00
_cell.angle_gamma   90.00
#
_symmetry.space_group_name_H-M   'P 1'
#
loop_
_entity.id
_entity.type
_entity.pdbx_description
1 polymer ?
#
loop_
_entity_poly.entity_id
_entity_poly.type
_entity_poly.pdbx_seq_one_letter_code
_entity_poly.pdbx_strand_id
1 'polypeptide(L)'
;MKKAVYSYNGDGGSIRAGQLDGNCNIASWREYVRFGGRVLSELSQDAGQSAPGWTDYIYANGKRIARIEGVEKRAHLHAVLAPGGSSGRAALASLPLTAFLRFRDRAAYR
;
A
#
# COMPACT_ATOMS: atom_id res chain seq x y z
N MET A 1 -15.53 26.44 5.07
CA MET A 1 -14.08 26.61 4.81
C MET A 1 -13.39 25.28 5.07
N LYS A 2 -12.60 24.77 4.12
CA LYS A 2 -11.79 23.55 4.34
C LYS A 2 -10.47 23.96 5.02
N LYS A 3 -10.05 23.23 6.04
CA LYS A 3 -8.75 23.45 6.73
C LYS A 3 -7.83 22.26 6.46
N ALA A 4 -6.52 22.48 6.52
CA ALA A 4 -5.53 21.43 6.37
C ALA A 4 -4.68 21.30 7.64
N VAL A 5 -4.29 20.07 7.96
CA VAL A 5 -3.39 19.73 9.07
C VAL A 5 -2.23 18.94 8.51
N TYR A 6 -1.02 19.23 8.96
CA TYR A 6 0.20 18.59 8.49
C TYR A 6 1.02 18.07 9.67
N SER A 7 1.60 16.89 9.49
CA SER A 7 2.61 16.33 10.38
C SER A 7 3.93 16.22 9.61
N TYR A 8 5.04 16.51 10.27
CA TYR A 8 6.37 16.58 9.68
C TYR A 8 7.34 15.61 10.37
N ASN A 9 8.34 15.13 9.65
CA ASN A 9 9.47 14.41 10.23
C ASN A 9 10.53 15.40 10.77
N GLY A 10 11.60 14.87 11.37
CA GLY A 10 12.72 15.67 11.88
C GLY A 10 13.45 16.50 10.81
N ASP A 11 13.36 16.10 9.54
CA ASP A 11 13.93 16.83 8.40
C ASP A 11 13.00 17.93 7.84
N GLY A 12 11.83 18.16 8.46
CA GLY A 12 10.85 19.13 8.02
C GLY A 12 10.01 18.71 6.79
N GLY A 13 10.14 17.46 6.33
CA GLY A 13 9.31 16.89 5.28
C GLY A 13 7.95 16.44 5.83
N SER A 14 6.85 16.75 5.13
CA SER A 14 5.53 16.28 5.54
C SER A 14 5.43 14.75 5.43
N ILE A 15 5.03 14.11 6.52
CA ILE A 15 4.76 12.66 6.60
C ILE A 15 3.26 12.35 6.54
N ARG A 16 2.41 13.32 6.89
CA ARG A 16 0.96 13.22 6.78
C ARG A 16 0.34 14.56 6.45
N ALA A 17 -0.69 14.54 5.61
CA ALA A 17 -1.58 15.67 5.35
C ALA A 17 -3.02 15.22 5.58
N GLY A 18 -3.79 16.01 6.33
CA GLY A 18 -5.21 15.76 6.58
C GLY A 18 -6.05 16.96 6.16
N GLN A 19 -7.21 16.71 5.55
CA GLN A 19 -8.21 17.73 5.29
C GLN A 19 -9.28 17.64 6.38
N LEU A 20 -9.58 18.76 7.03
CA LEU A 20 -10.65 18.85 8.01
C LEU A 20 -11.97 19.25 7.34
N ASP A 21 -13.08 18.70 7.85
CA ASP A 21 -14.43 19.14 7.53
C ASP A 21 -14.82 20.43 8.30
N GLY A 22 -16.07 20.87 8.15
CA GLY A 22 -16.61 22.04 8.86
C GLY A 22 -16.64 21.89 10.39
N ASN A 23 -16.58 20.65 10.89
CA ASN A 23 -16.65 20.30 12.31
C ASN A 23 -15.25 19.99 12.89
N CYS A 24 -14.18 20.29 12.13
CA CYS A 24 -12.79 20.02 12.50
C CYS A 24 -12.45 18.52 12.67
N ASN A 25 -13.21 17.61 12.05
CA ASN A 25 -12.84 16.19 11.95
C ASN A 25 -12.02 15.94 10.68
N ILE A 26 -11.16 14.92 10.69
CA ILE A 26 -10.41 14.50 9.50
C ILE A 26 -11.38 13.86 8.50
N ALA A 27 -11.62 14.55 7.39
CA ALA A 27 -12.48 14.09 6.29
C ALA A 27 -11.74 13.21 5.28
N SER A 28 -10.45 13.48 5.09
CA SER A 28 -9.54 12.67 4.27
C SER A 28 -8.11 12.89 4.73
N TRP A 29 -7.22 11.94 4.45
CA TRP A 29 -5.80 12.08 4.76
C TRP A 29 -4.93 11.33 3.77
N ARG A 30 -3.66 11.75 3.74
CA ARG A 30 -2.58 11.15 2.98
C ARG A 30 -1.35 10.97 3.86
N GLU A 31 -0.69 9.84 3.73
CA GLU A 31 0.61 9.57 4.35
C GLU A 31 1.68 9.40 3.28
N TYR A 32 2.90 9.84 3.59
CA TYR A 32 4.00 9.92 2.63
C TYR A 32 5.20 9.13 3.08
N VAL A 33 5.70 8.26 2.19
CA VAL A 33 7.05 7.69 2.29
C VAL A 33 7.98 8.54 1.45
N ARG A 34 9.02 9.10 2.07
CA ARG A 34 9.96 10.00 1.40
C ARG A 34 11.39 9.46 1.44
N PHE A 35 12.14 9.76 0.38
CA PHE A 35 13.58 9.55 0.32
C PHE A 35 14.23 10.66 -0.51
N GLY A 36 15.32 11.25 -0.01
CA GLY A 36 16.00 12.36 -0.68
C GLY A 36 15.07 13.54 -1.00
N GLY A 37 14.15 13.89 -0.09
CA GLY A 37 13.16 14.96 -0.25
C GLY A 37 11.98 14.63 -1.17
N ARG A 38 11.98 13.49 -1.87
CA ARG A 38 10.94 13.08 -2.82
C ARG A 38 9.97 12.08 -2.21
N VAL A 39 8.70 12.17 -2.59
CA VAL A 39 7.68 11.17 -2.23
C VAL A 39 7.86 9.95 -3.13
N LEU A 40 8.15 8.80 -2.54
CA LEU A 40 8.24 7.50 -3.20
C LEU A 40 6.89 6.79 -3.22
N SER A 41 6.14 6.88 -2.13
CA SER A 41 4.83 6.27 -2.00
C SER A 41 3.88 7.17 -1.22
N GLU A 42 2.60 7.11 -1.57
CA GLU A 42 1.51 7.82 -0.90
C GLU A 42 0.41 6.83 -0.53
N LEU A 43 -0.04 6.84 0.72
CA LEU A 43 -1.24 6.15 1.16
C LEU A 43 -2.36 7.18 1.30
N SER A 44 -3.44 7.06 0.54
CA SER A 44 -4.57 7.99 0.61
C SER A 44 -5.81 7.29 1.17
N GLN A 45 -6.49 7.94 2.12
CA GLN A 45 -7.87 7.62 2.46
C GLN A 45 -8.77 8.68 1.86
N ASP A 46 -9.26 8.41 0.65
CA ASP A 46 -10.25 9.26 0.01
C ASP A 46 -11.65 8.94 0.54
N ALA A 47 -12.47 9.98 0.70
CA ALA A 47 -13.84 9.84 1.17
C ALA A 47 -14.63 8.94 0.20
N GLY A 48 -15.10 7.79 0.70
CA GLY A 48 -15.82 6.79 -0.10
C GLY A 48 -15.03 5.50 -0.37
N GLN A 49 -13.73 5.44 -0.06
CA GLN A 49 -13.00 4.18 -0.05
C GLN A 49 -13.14 3.46 1.29
N SER A 50 -13.45 2.16 1.25
CA SER A 50 -13.58 1.31 2.45
C SER A 50 -12.25 1.06 3.15
N ALA A 51 -11.14 1.23 2.43
CA ALA A 51 -9.78 1.10 2.94
C ALA A 51 -8.84 2.07 2.20
N PRO A 52 -7.77 2.56 2.84
CA PRO A 52 -6.77 3.40 2.19
C PRO A 52 -6.03 2.67 1.06
N GLY A 53 -5.73 3.39 -0.03
CA GLY A 53 -5.01 2.88 -1.20
C GLY A 53 -3.58 3.40 -1.29
N TRP A 54 -2.63 2.52 -1.64
CA TRP A 54 -1.25 2.91 -1.92
C TRP A 54 -1.08 3.34 -3.38
N THR A 55 -0.28 4.39 -3.58
CA THR A 55 0.24 4.82 -4.88
C THR A 55 1.76 4.88 -4.78
N ASP A 56 2.46 4.17 -5.67
CA ASP A 56 3.91 4.22 -5.79
C ASP A 56 4.36 5.09 -6.96
N TYR A 57 5.50 5.75 -6.78
CA TYR A 57 6.10 6.65 -7.76
C TYR A 57 7.51 6.18 -8.12
N ILE A 58 7.76 5.99 -9.42
CA ILE A 58 9.08 5.65 -9.95
C ILE A 58 9.73 6.90 -10.52
N TYR A 59 11.00 7.11 -10.21
CA TYR A 59 11.78 8.25 -10.69
C TYR A 59 12.99 7.79 -11.50
N ALA A 60 13.29 8.52 -12.57
CA ALA A 60 14.53 8.41 -13.34
C ALA A 60 15.07 9.82 -13.62
N ASN A 61 16.37 10.02 -13.48
CA ASN A 61 17.04 11.31 -13.73
C ASN A 61 16.37 12.50 -13.04
N GLY A 62 15.90 12.29 -11.81
CA GLY A 62 15.24 13.34 -11.04
C GLY A 62 13.75 13.55 -11.30
N LYS A 63 13.20 12.92 -12.35
CA LYS A 63 11.83 13.11 -12.81
C LYS A 63 10.99 11.87 -12.50
N ARG A 64 9.72 12.10 -12.14
CA ARG A 64 8.74 11.02 -12.00
C ARG A 64 8.41 10.47 -13.38
N ILE A 65 8.56 9.17 -13.57
CA ILE A 65 8.33 8.50 -14.87
C ILE A 65 7.18 7.50 -14.84
N ALA A 66 6.78 7.03 -13.66
CA ALA A 66 5.62 6.16 -13.54
C ALA A 66 4.87 6.40 -12.21
N ARG A 67 3.59 6.04 -12.25
CA ARG A 67 2.68 6.00 -11.11
C ARG A 67 1.97 4.65 -11.13
N ILE A 68 2.01 3.95 -10.01
CA ILE A 68 1.34 2.65 -9.85
C ILE A 68 0.30 2.85 -8.77
N GLU A 69 -0.97 2.77 -9.14
CA GLU A 69 -2.05 2.67 -8.16
C GLU A 69 -2.16 1.19 -7.75
N GLY A 70 -2.29 0.91 -6.45
CA GLY A 70 -2.44 -0.46 -5.98
C GLY A 70 -3.82 -1.01 -6.38
N VAL A 71 -3.94 -1.59 -7.57
CA VAL A 71 -5.24 -2.03 -8.10
C VAL A 71 -5.65 -3.44 -7.64
N GLU A 72 -4.75 -4.33 -7.21
CA GLU A 72 -5.21 -5.64 -6.75
C GLU A 72 -4.21 -6.40 -5.85
N LYS A 73 -4.71 -7.01 -4.77
CA LYS A 73 -3.98 -8.00 -3.95
C LYS A 73 -4.42 -9.42 -4.31
N ARG A 74 -4.38 -9.79 -5.59
CA ARG A 74 -4.71 -11.17 -6.01
C ARG A 74 -3.50 -11.86 -6.64
N ALA A 75 -3.16 -13.03 -6.11
CA ALA A 75 -2.25 -13.95 -6.77
C ALA A 75 -3.05 -14.72 -7.84
N HIS A 76 -2.69 -14.54 -9.11
CA HIS A 76 -3.24 -15.33 -10.21
C HIS A 76 -2.45 -16.64 -10.30
N LEU A 77 -2.98 -17.71 -9.71
CA LEU A 77 -2.43 -19.06 -9.84
C LEU A 77 -3.01 -19.71 -11.10
N HIS A 78 -2.16 -20.02 -12.07
CA HIS A 78 -2.50 -20.87 -13.20
C HIS A 78 -1.83 -22.24 -13.00
N ALA A 79 -2.63 -23.29 -12.95
CA ALA A 79 -2.15 -24.68 -12.96
C ALA A 79 -2.66 -25.37 -14.21
N VAL A 80 -1.77 -26.04 -14.95
CA VAL A 80 -2.12 -26.98 -16.01
C VAL A 80 -2.04 -28.37 -15.40
N LEU A 81 -3.18 -29.07 -15.33
CA LEU A 81 -3.18 -30.49 -14.98
C LEU A 81 -2.59 -31.26 -16.16
N ALA A 82 -1.49 -31.98 -15.94
CA ALA A 82 -0.96 -32.89 -16.94
C ALA A 82 -1.98 -34.02 -17.20
N PRO A 83 -2.33 -34.31 -18.47
CA PRO A 83 -3.26 -35.39 -18.79
C PRO A 83 -2.50 -36.72 -18.69
N GLY A 84 -2.46 -37.31 -17.50
CA GLY A 84 -1.82 -38.60 -17.30
C GLY A 84 -1.66 -38.95 -15.83
N GLY A 85 -2.73 -39.48 -15.23
CA GLY A 85 -2.68 -40.00 -13.85
C GLY A 85 -4.07 -40.05 -13.21
N SER A 86 -4.80 -41.11 -13.51
CA SER A 86 -6.01 -41.49 -12.76
C SER A 86 -5.70 -41.63 -11.27
N SER A 87 -6.61 -41.13 -10.42
CA SER A 87 -6.64 -41.17 -8.95
C SER A 87 -5.99 -39.97 -8.24
N GLY A 88 -6.68 -38.83 -8.20
CA GLY A 88 -6.34 -37.73 -7.31
C GLY A 88 -7.57 -36.95 -6.90
N ARG A 89 -8.14 -37.27 -5.74
CA ARG A 89 -9.16 -36.46 -5.07
C ARG A 89 -8.66 -35.00 -5.09
N ALA A 90 -9.50 -34.07 -5.53
CA ALA A 90 -9.20 -32.64 -5.43
C ALA A 90 -9.14 -32.25 -3.95
N ALA A 91 -8.00 -32.48 -3.32
CA ALA A 91 -7.64 -31.77 -2.11
C ALA A 91 -7.29 -30.36 -2.58
N LEU A 92 -8.23 -29.42 -2.41
CA LEU A 92 -7.81 -28.06 -2.10
C LEU A 92 -6.84 -28.22 -0.94
N ALA A 93 -5.55 -28.08 -1.21
CA ALA A 93 -4.57 -28.01 -0.15
C ALA A 93 -4.98 -26.79 0.68
N SER A 94 -5.62 -27.06 1.82
CA SER A 94 -5.50 -26.25 3.02
C SER A 94 -3.99 -26.08 3.21
N LEU A 95 -3.43 -25.03 2.63
CA LEU A 95 -2.07 -24.65 2.95
C LEU A 95 -2.09 -24.39 4.45
N PRO A 96 -1.34 -25.16 5.26
CA PRO A 96 -1.08 -24.69 6.61
C PRO A 96 -0.45 -23.31 6.46
N LEU A 97 -0.90 -22.39 7.32
CA LEU A 97 -0.40 -21.04 7.47
C LEU A 97 1.09 -21.06 7.84
N THR A 98 1.94 -21.43 6.89
CA THR A 98 3.39 -21.57 7.05
C THR A 98 4.14 -21.39 5.71
N ALA A 99 3.54 -20.73 4.73
CA ALA A 99 4.30 -20.07 3.68
C ALA A 99 4.76 -18.71 4.21
N PHE A 100 5.92 -18.71 4.86
CA PHE A 100 6.60 -17.52 5.35
C PHE A 100 7.17 -16.73 4.15
N LEU A 101 6.31 -16.04 3.40
CA LEU A 101 6.74 -14.87 2.66
C LEU A 101 7.11 -13.82 3.72
N ARG A 102 8.43 -13.65 3.95
CA ARG A 102 8.95 -12.52 4.73
C ARG A 102 8.53 -11.22 4.04
N PHE A 103 7.36 -10.71 4.38
CA PHE A 103 7.19 -9.27 4.43
C PHE A 103 8.16 -8.78 5.49
N ARG A 104 8.96 -7.78 5.13
CA ARG A 104 9.88 -7.10 6.05
C ARG A 104 9.02 -6.38 7.11
N ASP A 105 8.58 -7.12 8.12
CA ASP A 105 8.35 -6.51 9.43
C ASP A 105 9.73 -6.18 9.98
N ARG A 106 10.01 -4.88 10.11
CA ARG A 106 11.07 -4.42 11.01
C ARG A 106 10.39 -3.66 12.14
N ALA A 107 10.08 -4.42 13.19
CA ALA A 107 9.59 -3.90 14.45
C ALA A 107 10.69 -3.12 15.20
N ALA A 108 10.26 -2.00 15.78
CA ALA A 108 10.63 -1.38 17.06
C ALA A 108 12.09 -1.34 17.54
N TYR A 109 12.54 -0.15 17.95
CA TYR A 109 13.42 0.03 19.10
C TYR A 109 12.76 0.99 20.10
N ARG A 110 12.50 0.41 21.29
CA ARG A 110 12.13 0.94 22.62
C ARG A 110 11.50 2.32 22.76
#